data_AF-A0A925MGC7-F1
#
_entry.id   AF-A0A925MGC7-F1
#
_cell.length_a   1.000
_cell.length_b   1.000
_cell.length_c   1.000
_cell.angle_alpha   90.00
_cell.angle_beta   90.00
_cell.angle_gamma   90.00
#
_symmetry.space_group_name_H-M   'P 1'
#
loop_
_entity.id
_entity.type
_entity.pdbx_description
1 polymer ?
#
loop_
_entity_poly.entity_id
_entity_poly.type
_entity_poly.pdbx_seq_one_letter_code
_entity_poly.pdbx_strand_id
1 'polypeptide(L)'
;MTKIPIADVVRGRSGEPGEPRAPVNAQTRRRMPRSLVWRMLFCEPIVAFGWLFAAFGMLFVCLFLPMIDLGALRHDRDAVATVTQVERTNSSENEESIYRVRYAFVDAAGGEQRGASYSRSPPAERETWRVNYRGDDPSDSQLEKSPRWAPRNAAASQPT
;
A
#
# COMPACT_ATOMS: atom_id res chain seq x y z
N MET A 1 -9.75 -20.23 -60.64
CA MET A 1 -11.22 -20.07 -60.68
C MET A 1 -11.85 -21.45 -60.69
N THR A 2 -12.26 -21.94 -59.51
CA THR A 2 -12.73 -23.32 -59.34
C THR A 2 -14.15 -23.26 -58.79
N LYS A 3 -15.13 -23.63 -59.64
CA LYS A 3 -16.55 -23.72 -59.28
C LYS A 3 -16.75 -24.92 -58.36
N ILE A 4 -17.16 -24.66 -57.11
CA ILE A 4 -17.64 -25.71 -56.19
C ILE A 4 -19.13 -25.92 -56.49
N PRO A 5 -19.58 -27.14 -56.82
CA PRO A 5 -20.99 -27.40 -57.03
C PRO A 5 -21.73 -27.40 -55.68
N ILE A 6 -22.72 -26.52 -55.58
CA ILE A 6 -23.72 -26.49 -54.51
C ILE A 6 -24.64 -27.69 -54.75
N ALA A 7 -24.44 -28.76 -53.99
CA ALA A 7 -25.33 -29.91 -53.97
C ALA A 7 -26.50 -29.63 -53.02
N ASP A 8 -27.61 -29.26 -53.64
CA ASP A 8 -28.93 -29.87 -53.48
C ASP A 8 -29.50 -30.08 -52.06
N VAL A 9 -30.35 -29.11 -51.70
CA VAL A 9 -31.77 -29.30 -51.35
C VAL A 9 -32.11 -30.54 -50.51
N VAL A 10 -32.21 -30.25 -49.22
CA VAL A 10 -33.17 -30.76 -48.24
C VAL A 10 -34.44 -31.32 -48.91
N ARG A 11 -34.49 -32.64 -49.12
CA ARG A 11 -35.72 -33.35 -49.45
C ARG A 11 -36.23 -34.00 -48.17
N GLY A 12 -37.34 -33.47 -47.67
CA GLY A 12 -38.01 -33.90 -46.45
C GLY A 12 -38.33 -35.40 -46.46
N ARG A 13 -37.91 -36.08 -45.39
CA ARG A 13 -38.40 -37.42 -45.04
C ARG A 13 -39.49 -37.24 -43.98
N SER A 14 -40.70 -37.05 -44.45
CA SER A 14 -41.92 -37.16 -43.66
C SER A 14 -42.18 -38.65 -43.35
N GLY A 15 -42.25 -39.02 -42.07
CA GLY A 15 -42.91 -40.25 -41.66
C GLY A 15 -42.08 -41.31 -40.93
N GLU A 16 -41.11 -40.93 -40.08
CA GLU A 16 -40.65 -41.85 -39.03
C GLU A 16 -41.33 -41.45 -37.70
N PRO A 17 -42.11 -42.35 -37.06
CA PRO A 17 -42.75 -42.09 -35.78
C PRO A 17 -41.67 -41.80 -34.74
N GLY A 18 -41.78 -40.64 -34.09
CA GLY A 18 -40.73 -40.03 -33.28
C GLY A 18 -40.07 -41.00 -32.29
N GLU A 19 -38.84 -41.41 -32.63
CA GLU A 19 -37.93 -41.94 -31.62
C GLU A 19 -37.72 -40.86 -30.56
N PRO A 20 -37.92 -41.17 -29.26
CA PRO A 20 -37.65 -40.24 -28.19
C PRO A 20 -36.16 -39.88 -28.24
N ARG A 21 -35.85 -38.65 -28.64
CA ARG A 21 -34.48 -38.11 -28.59
C ARG A 21 -33.97 -38.29 -27.16
N ALA A 22 -32.93 -39.13 -27.03
CA ALA A 22 -32.25 -39.35 -25.76
C ALA A 22 -31.93 -38.00 -25.11
N PRO A 23 -32.16 -37.85 -23.79
CA PRO A 23 -31.99 -36.58 -23.12
C PRO A 23 -30.56 -36.08 -23.32
N VAL A 24 -30.46 -34.87 -23.87
CA VAL A 24 -29.22 -34.10 -24.01
C VAL A 24 -28.54 -34.05 -22.65
N ASN A 25 -27.41 -34.77 -22.55
CA ASN A 25 -26.41 -34.67 -21.50
C ASN A 25 -26.98 -34.37 -20.11
N ALA A 26 -27.63 -35.36 -19.51
CA ALA A 26 -27.64 -35.46 -18.06
C ALA A 26 -26.17 -35.57 -17.64
N GLN A 27 -25.54 -34.41 -17.38
CA GLN A 27 -24.17 -34.33 -16.90
C GLN A 27 -24.14 -35.08 -15.57
N THR A 28 -23.81 -36.37 -15.65
CA THR A 28 -23.54 -37.19 -14.47
C THR A 28 -22.48 -36.43 -13.70
N ARG A 29 -22.88 -35.90 -12.55
CA ARG A 29 -22.01 -35.12 -11.66
C ARG A 29 -20.83 -36.01 -11.34
N ARG A 30 -19.75 -35.90 -12.12
CA ARG A 30 -18.59 -36.80 -12.01
C ARG A 30 -17.96 -36.48 -10.66
N ARG A 31 -18.27 -37.28 -9.65
CA ARG A 31 -17.57 -37.27 -8.37
C ARG A 31 -16.14 -37.67 -8.69
N MET A 32 -15.28 -36.68 -8.88
CA MET A 32 -13.87 -36.94 -9.03
C MET A 32 -13.35 -37.51 -7.71
N PRO A 33 -12.60 -38.63 -7.76
CA PRO A 33 -11.94 -39.16 -6.58
C PRO A 33 -11.10 -38.05 -5.94
N ARG A 34 -11.19 -37.87 -4.62
CA ARG A 34 -10.43 -36.83 -3.90
C ARG A 34 -8.92 -36.97 -4.13
N SER A 35 -8.42 -38.19 -4.31
CA SER A 35 -7.03 -38.46 -4.67
C SER A 35 -6.61 -37.87 -6.02
N LEU A 36 -7.52 -37.77 -6.98
CA LEU A 36 -7.27 -37.14 -8.29
C LEU A 36 -7.13 -35.62 -8.15
N VAL A 37 -7.94 -35.00 -7.29
CA VAL A 37 -7.87 -33.57 -6.97
C VAL A 37 -6.54 -33.26 -6.25
N TRP A 38 -6.14 -34.09 -5.29
CA TRP A 38 -4.81 -33.97 -4.65
C TRP A 38 -3.67 -34.18 -5.64
N ARG A 39 -3.77 -35.13 -6.58
CA ARG A 39 -2.77 -35.24 -7.65
C ARG A 39 -2.75 -33.99 -8.54
N MET A 40 -3.89 -33.43 -8.93
CA MET A 40 -3.90 -32.20 -9.73
C MET A 40 -3.30 -31.00 -8.99
N LEU A 41 -3.49 -30.90 -7.67
CA LEU A 41 -2.92 -29.84 -6.83
C LEU A 41 -1.43 -30.01 -6.54
N PHE A 42 -0.89 -31.23 -6.55
CA PHE A 42 0.49 -31.49 -6.08
C PHE A 42 1.41 -32.17 -7.10
N CYS A 43 0.89 -32.59 -8.26
CA CYS A 43 1.63 -33.37 -9.25
C CYS A 43 2.05 -32.57 -10.49
N GLU A 44 1.61 -31.31 -10.61
CA GLU A 44 2.06 -30.44 -11.68
C GLU A 44 3.33 -29.69 -11.25
N PRO A 45 4.42 -29.76 -12.02
CA PRO A 45 5.67 -29.08 -11.70
C PRO A 45 5.50 -27.56 -11.58
N ILE A 46 4.53 -26.98 -12.31
CA ILE A 46 4.16 -25.56 -12.22
C ILE A 46 3.61 -25.22 -10.83
N VAL A 47 2.80 -26.10 -10.24
CA VAL A 47 2.23 -25.86 -8.91
C VAL A 47 3.31 -25.99 -7.84
N ALA A 48 4.22 -26.96 -7.98
CA ALA A 48 5.38 -27.08 -7.11
C ALA A 48 6.28 -25.83 -7.16
N PHE A 49 6.52 -25.28 -8.35
CA PHE A 49 7.25 -24.02 -8.52
C PHE A 49 6.52 -22.84 -7.86
N GLY A 50 5.19 -22.75 -8.01
CA GLY A 50 4.37 -21.73 -7.36
C GLY A 50 4.48 -21.77 -5.84
N TRP A 51 4.43 -22.96 -5.24
CA TRP A 51 4.62 -23.12 -3.80
C TRP A 51 6.04 -22.80 -3.34
N LEU A 52 7.06 -23.20 -4.10
CA LEU A 52 8.45 -22.85 -3.80
C LEU A 52 8.66 -21.33 -3.82
N PHE A 53 8.16 -20.67 -4.86
CA PHE A 53 8.23 -19.21 -4.99
C PHE A 53 7.47 -18.51 -3.86
N ALA A 54 6.26 -18.97 -3.52
CA ALA A 54 5.48 -18.41 -2.42
C ALA A 54 6.17 -18.57 -1.07
N ALA A 55 6.73 -19.75 -0.78
CA ALA A 55 7.47 -20.00 0.46
C ALA A 55 8.74 -19.13 0.53
N PHE A 56 9.48 -19.03 -0.57
CA PHE A 56 10.69 -18.21 -0.62
C PHE A 56 10.37 -16.71 -0.53
N GLY A 57 9.32 -16.25 -1.22
CA GLY A 57 8.81 -14.88 -1.10
C GLY A 57 8.33 -14.54 0.30
N MET A 58 7.63 -15.46 0.96
CA MET A 58 7.20 -15.30 2.36
C MET A 58 8.40 -15.20 3.31
N LEU A 59 9.48 -15.96 3.05
CA LEU A 59 10.71 -15.85 3.82
C LEU A 59 11.29 -14.41 3.74
N PHE A 60 11.31 -13.81 2.55
CA PHE A 60 11.70 -12.40 2.41
C PHE A 60 10.77 -11.48 3.19
N VAL A 61 9.45 -11.65 3.10
CA VAL A 61 8.52 -10.83 3.90
C VAL A 61 8.85 -10.96 5.39
N CYS A 62 9.01 -12.17 5.93
CA CYS A 62 9.33 -12.36 7.34
C CYS A 62 10.67 -11.76 7.76
N LEU A 63 11.68 -11.79 6.89
CA LEU A 63 13.01 -11.23 7.17
C LEU A 63 13.05 -9.70 7.06
N PHE A 64 12.36 -9.13 6.08
CA PHE A 64 12.44 -7.72 5.75
C PHE A 64 11.33 -6.87 6.40
N LEU A 65 10.15 -7.44 6.68
CA LEU A 65 9.06 -6.73 7.36
C LEU A 65 9.46 -6.13 8.72
N PRO A 66 10.21 -6.81 9.62
CA PRO A 66 10.67 -6.17 10.86
C PRO A 66 11.73 -5.09 10.64
N MET A 67 12.36 -5.04 9.47
CA MET A 67 13.33 -4.02 9.11
C MET A 67 12.69 -2.77 8.49
N ILE A 68 11.44 -2.89 8.02
CA ILE A 68 10.65 -1.72 7.62
C ILE A 68 10.27 -1.00 8.91
N ASP A 69 10.78 0.22 9.07
CA ASP A 69 10.38 1.10 10.16
C ASP A 69 8.94 1.58 9.94
N LEU A 70 7.99 0.79 10.42
CA LEU A 70 6.58 1.16 10.49
C LEU A 70 6.33 2.27 11.52
N GLY A 71 7.37 2.74 12.23
CA GLY A 71 7.31 3.84 13.20
C GLY A 71 6.84 5.16 12.59
N ALA A 72 7.05 5.39 11.28
CA ALA A 72 6.52 6.57 10.59
C ALA A 72 4.99 6.71 10.71
N LEU A 73 4.25 5.59 10.86
CA LEU A 73 2.79 5.57 11.07
C LEU A 73 2.37 5.84 12.53
N ARG A 74 3.31 6.02 13.46
CA ARG A 74 3.07 6.09 14.91
C ARG A 74 3.25 7.47 15.54
N HIS A 75 3.48 8.52 14.76
CA HIS A 75 3.44 9.89 15.30
C HIS A 75 2.02 10.19 15.78
N ASP A 76 1.78 10.11 17.09
CA ASP A 76 0.47 10.20 17.71
C ASP A 76 0.26 11.51 18.48
N ARG A 77 1.31 12.31 18.64
CA ARG A 77 1.31 13.57 19.38
C ARG A 77 1.86 14.71 18.55
N ASP A 78 1.32 15.89 18.80
CA ASP A 78 1.75 17.14 18.16
C ASP A 78 2.16 18.16 19.22
N ALA A 79 3.21 18.91 18.95
CA ALA A 79 3.65 20.04 19.76
C ALA A 79 4.09 21.22 18.87
N VAL A 80 4.33 22.37 19.50
CA VAL A 80 4.95 23.52 18.86
C VAL A 80 6.45 23.47 19.13
N ALA A 81 7.23 23.39 18.08
CA ALA A 81 8.68 23.48 18.13
C ALA A 81 9.15 24.87 17.71
N THR A 82 10.20 25.37 18.36
CA THR A 82 10.91 26.58 17.95
C THR A 82 12.17 26.19 17.21
N VAL A 83 12.36 26.74 16.01
CA VAL A 83 13.57 26.52 15.22
C VAL A 83 14.72 27.25 15.88
N THR A 84 15.73 26.49 16.30
CA THR A 84 16.90 27.02 17.00
C THR A 84 18.04 27.33 16.05
N GLN A 85 18.17 26.58 14.95
CA GLN A 85 19.26 26.74 13.99
C GLN A 85 18.92 26.15 12.63
N VAL A 86 19.36 26.78 11.55
CA VAL A 86 19.26 26.25 10.19
C VAL A 86 20.66 26.17 9.56
N GLU A 87 21.12 24.96 9.25
CA GLU A 87 22.43 24.73 8.65
C GLU A 87 22.26 24.18 7.24
N ARG A 88 22.93 24.77 6.24
CA ARG A 88 22.99 24.18 4.90
C ARG A 88 23.87 22.93 4.97
N THR A 89 23.39 21.80 4.44
CA THR A 89 24.19 20.58 4.35
C THR A 89 24.98 20.56 3.04
N ASN A 90 25.99 19.69 2.95
CA ASN A 90 26.72 19.45 1.70
C ASN A 90 25.96 18.53 0.72
N SER A 91 24.71 18.20 1.01
CA SER A 91 23.88 17.30 0.23
C SER A 91 22.84 18.06 -0.60
N SER A 92 22.56 17.55 -1.78
CA SER A 92 21.49 18.03 -2.66
C SER A 92 20.66 16.88 -3.20
N GLU A 93 19.39 17.15 -3.48
CA GLU A 93 18.46 16.21 -4.11
C GLU A 93 17.72 16.98 -5.21
N ASN A 94 17.73 16.47 -6.44
CA ASN A 94 17.14 17.15 -7.61
C ASN A 94 17.63 18.60 -7.78
N GLU A 95 18.94 18.83 -7.61
CA GLU A 95 19.59 20.15 -7.70
C GLU A 95 19.18 21.16 -6.60
N GLU A 96 18.31 20.78 -5.67
CA GLU A 96 17.95 21.58 -4.50
C GLU A 96 18.87 21.23 -3.31
N SER A 97 19.36 22.25 -2.61
CA SER A 97 20.17 22.05 -1.40
C SER A 97 19.31 21.57 -0.24
N ILE A 98 19.81 20.60 0.52
CA ILE A 98 19.15 20.10 1.73
C ILE A 98 19.66 20.89 2.93
N TYR A 99 18.75 21.39 3.76
CA TYR A 99 19.06 22.09 5.01
C TYR A 99 18.74 21.19 6.20
N ARG A 100 19.61 21.24 7.22
CA ARG A 100 19.39 20.64 8.53
C ARG A 100 18.78 21.70 9.44
N VAL A 101 17.54 21.48 9.85
CA VAL A 101 16.78 22.36 10.74
C VAL A 101 16.82 21.75 12.13
N ARG A 102 17.45 22.43 13.09
CA ARG A 102 17.45 22.06 14.50
C ARG A 102 16.34 22.82 15.21
N TYR A 103 15.65 22.14 16.11
CA TYR A 103 14.51 22.70 16.82
C TYR A 103 14.42 22.16 18.25
N ALA A 104 13.72 22.90 19.08
CA ALA A 104 13.40 22.51 20.45
C ALA A 104 11.89 22.61 20.70
N PHE A 105 11.33 21.66 21.44
CA PHE A 105 9.91 21.65 21.81
C PHE A 105 9.74 21.10 23.23
N VAL A 106 8.55 21.30 23.79
CA VAL A 106 8.19 20.73 25.10
C VAL A 106 7.24 19.57 24.87
N ASP A 107 7.59 18.39 25.40
CA ASP A 107 6.75 17.19 25.31
C ASP A 107 5.52 17.27 26.24
N ALA A 108 4.60 16.31 26.12
CA ALA A 108 3.39 16.25 26.94
C ALA A 108 3.68 16.07 28.45
N ALA A 109 4.87 15.59 28.83
CA ALA A 109 5.30 15.46 30.22
C ALA A 109 5.99 16.74 30.75
N GLY A 110 6.17 17.76 29.91
CA GLY A 110 6.83 19.02 30.26
C GLY A 110 8.36 19.00 30.07
N GLY A 111 8.92 17.95 29.47
CA GLY A 111 10.35 17.86 29.17
C GLY A 111 10.74 18.67 27.92
N GLU A 112 11.86 19.38 27.98
CA GLU A 112 12.45 20.02 26.80
C GLU A 112 13.14 18.95 25.94
N GLN A 113 12.67 18.81 24.70
CA GLN A 113 13.22 17.90 23.71
C GLN A 113 13.87 18.67 22.57
N ARG A 114 14.89 18.08 21.96
CA ARG A 114 15.62 18.67 20.83
C ARG A 114 15.69 17.67 19.71
N GLY A 115 15.35 18.13 18.51
CA GLY A 115 15.32 17.32 17.31
C GLY A 115 16.05 17.98 16.15
N ALA A 116 16.24 17.21 15.08
CA ALA A 116 16.72 17.71 13.81
C ALA A 116 15.89 17.10 12.68
N SER A 117 15.49 17.92 11.71
CA SER A 117 14.82 17.46 10.49
C SER A 117 15.52 18.05 9.27
N TYR A 118 15.38 17.36 8.14
CA TYR A 118 15.97 17.80 6.89
C TYR A 118 14.87 18.33 5.97
N SER A 119 15.07 19.51 5.41
CA SER A 119 14.11 20.15 4.51
C SER A 119 14.83 20.82 3.35
N ARG A 120 14.22 20.79 2.17
CA ARG A 120 14.65 21.57 0.98
C ARG A 120 14.20 23.04 1.06
N SER A 121 13.21 23.33 1.90
CA SER A 121 12.67 24.66 2.15
C SER A 121 12.63 24.87 3.66
N PRO A 122 13.73 25.33 4.27
CA PRO A 122 13.79 25.49 5.72
C PRO A 122 12.98 26.73 6.16
N PRO A 123 12.39 26.70 7.36
CA PRO A 123 11.87 27.89 8.02
C PRO A 123 12.96 28.92 8.35
N ALA A 124 12.52 30.13 8.72
CA ALA A 124 13.44 31.09 9.33
C ALA A 124 13.84 30.64 10.73
N GLU A 125 15.02 31.06 11.19
CA GLU A 125 15.41 30.86 12.59
C GLU A 125 14.45 31.58 13.53
N ARG A 126 14.19 30.99 14.71
CA ARG A 126 13.22 31.44 15.72
C ARG A 126 11.76 31.39 15.29
N GLU A 127 11.47 30.83 14.12
CA GLU A 127 10.10 30.56 13.71
C GLU A 127 9.53 29.37 14.50
N THR A 128 8.22 29.37 14.72
CA THR A 128 7.53 28.29 15.42
C THR A 128 6.78 27.41 14.43
N TRP A 129 7.04 26.10 14.50
CA TRP A 129 6.53 25.11 13.56
C TRP A 129 5.89 23.95 14.32
N ARG A 130 4.99 23.22 13.65
CA ARG A 130 4.41 22.02 14.24
C ARG A 130 5.40 20.87 14.14
N VAL A 131 5.60 20.18 15.25
CA VAL A 131 6.36 18.94 15.31
C VAL A 131 5.41 17.82 15.70
N ASN A 132 5.48 16.73 14.96
CA ASN A 132 4.79 15.50 15.31
C ASN A 132 5.84 14.57 15.92
N TYR A 133 5.55 13.99 17.08
CA TYR A 133 6.47 13.14 17.81
C TYR A 133 5.73 11.92 18.33
N ARG A 134 6.48 10.88 18.69
CA ARG A 134 5.92 9.68 19.29
C ARG A 134 5.83 9.82 20.81
N GLY A 135 4.67 9.57 21.39
CA GLY A 135 4.48 9.69 22.84
C GLY A 135 5.40 8.80 23.67
N ASP A 136 5.69 7.58 23.19
CA ASP A 136 6.59 6.62 23.86
C ASP A 136 8.07 7.01 23.74
N ASP A 137 8.44 7.74 22.68
CA ASP A 137 9.81 8.17 22.38
C ASP A 137 9.80 9.56 21.74
N PRO A 138 9.82 10.64 22.56
CA PRO A 138 9.77 12.00 22.06
C PRO A 138 11.00 12.41 21.23
N SER A 139 12.08 11.62 21.28
CA SER A 139 13.26 11.89 20.45
C SER A 139 13.00 11.61 18.96
N ASP A 140 12.09 10.68 18.67
CA ASP A 140 11.56 10.43 17.33
C ASP A 140 10.51 11.49 17.00
N SER A 141 10.98 12.55 16.33
CA SER A 141 10.20 13.75 16.03
C SER A 141 10.46 14.25 14.61
N GLN A 142 9.38 14.71 13.97
CA GLN A 142 9.39 15.20 12.61
C GLN A 142 8.70 16.56 12.54
N LEU A 143 9.41 17.55 11.97
CA LEU A 143 8.80 18.82 11.61
C LEU A 143 7.81 18.63 10.47
N GLU A 144 6.55 18.94 10.71
CA GLU A 144 5.52 18.92 9.68
C GLU A 144 5.58 20.24 8.90
N LYS A 145 5.69 20.15 7.57
CA LYS A 145 5.62 21.32 6.68
C LYS A 145 4.19 21.85 6.63
N SER A 146 3.77 22.60 7.64
CA SER A 146 2.48 23.26 7.63
C SER A 146 2.59 24.60 6.88
N PRO A 147 1.73 24.90 5.90
CA PRO A 147 1.65 26.21 5.30
C PRO A 147 0.98 27.14 6.33
N ARG A 148 1.79 27.78 7.17
CA ARG A 148 1.35 28.84 8.09
C ARG A 148 0.30 28.34 9.09
N TRP A 149 0.76 27.80 10.22
CA TRP A 149 -0.10 27.53 11.37
C TRP A 149 -0.83 28.84 11.74
N ALA A 150 -2.15 28.84 11.58
CA ALA A 150 -3.04 29.82 12.19
C ALA A 150 -3.71 29.11 13.38
N PRO A 151 -3.69 29.70 14.59
CA PRO A 151 -4.38 29.10 15.72
C PRO A 151 -5.87 28.96 15.37
N ARG A 152 -6.37 27.72 15.28
CA ARG A 152 -7.77 27.41 14.97
C ARG A 152 -8.75 27.91 16.05
N ASN A 153 -8.23 28.46 17.16
CA ASN A 153 -9.00 28.79 18.36
C ASN A 153 -9.23 30.30 18.58
N ALA A 154 -8.89 31.18 17.63
CA ALA A 154 -9.11 32.62 17.80
C ALA A 154 -10.53 33.12 17.37
N ALA A 155 -11.41 32.25 16.88
CA ALA A 155 -12.70 32.65 16.31
C ALA A 155 -13.94 32.42 17.21
N ALA A 156 -13.77 32.04 18.48
CA ALA A 156 -14.89 31.74 19.37
C ALA A 156 -14.97 32.70 20.56
N SER A 157 -14.96 34.01 20.32
CA SER A 157 -15.33 35.03 21.33
C SER A 157 -15.71 36.35 20.65
N GLN A 158 -16.82 36.37 19.90
CA GLN A 158 -17.54 37.63 19.71
C GLN A 158 -18.56 37.73 20.86
N PRO A 159 -18.38 38.66 21.82
CA PRO A 159 -19.44 38.95 22.78
C PRO A 159 -20.60 39.64 22.03
N THR A 160 -21.80 39.15 22.28
CA THR A 160 -23.06 39.81 21.90
C THR A 160 -23.44 40.83 22.97
#